data_AF-A0A1I0VY88-F1
#
_entry.id   AF-A0A1I0VY88-F1
#
_cell.length_a   1.000
_cell.length_b   1.000
_cell.length_c   1.000
_cell.angle_alpha   90.00
_cell.angle_beta   90.00
_cell.angle_gamma   90.00
#
_symmetry.space_group_name_H-M   'P 1'
#
loop_
_entity.id
_entity.type
_entity.pdbx_description
1 polymer ?
#
loop_
_entity_poly.entity_id
_entity_poly.type
_entity_poly.pdbx_seq_one_letter_code
_entity_poly.pdbx_strand_id
1 'polypeptide(L)'
;MAGGRGTGTSGSAPRDGLLARVDALTAHHEDRETKRMFGGTAVMLDGVMAVAVMRDGLLVRVDPSQGPGLLREPGVEPFVMGGQEGSPGWVRVLAEVLEDDDELEEWVDRGVARARVLGALPDAGTRARRRRAARS
;
A
#
# COMPACT_ATOMS: atom_id res chain seq x y z
N MET A 1 35.18 -0.85 33.03
CA MET A 1 34.44 0.37 32.64
C MET A 1 33.46 -0.02 31.55
N ALA A 2 32.16 0.16 31.80
CA ALA A 2 31.09 -0.24 30.90
C ALA A 2 30.92 0.83 29.81
N GLY A 3 31.29 0.49 28.58
CA GLY A 3 31.07 1.32 27.40
C GLY A 3 29.62 1.22 26.94
N GLY A 4 28.99 2.38 26.75
CA GLY A 4 27.56 2.56 26.57
C GLY A 4 26.96 1.87 25.36
N ARG A 5 25.68 1.56 25.54
CA ARG A 5 24.70 1.09 24.55
C ARG A 5 24.72 1.97 23.30
N GLY A 6 25.13 1.40 22.17
CA GLY A 6 24.77 1.92 20.85
C GLY A 6 23.39 1.41 20.49
N THR A 7 22.33 2.11 20.89
CA THR A 7 21.03 1.94 20.21
C THR A 7 21.18 2.63 18.86
N GLY A 8 21.47 1.84 17.82
CA GLY A 8 21.35 2.30 16.46
C GLY A 8 19.91 2.75 16.23
N THR A 9 19.70 4.06 16.15
CA THR A 9 18.50 4.63 15.53
C THR A 9 18.56 4.24 14.06
N SER A 10 18.03 3.06 13.73
CA SER A 10 17.84 2.64 12.35
C SER A 10 16.84 3.61 11.73
N GLY A 11 17.24 4.30 10.66
CA GLY A 11 16.51 5.42 10.07
C GLY A 11 15.08 5.06 9.64
N SER A 12 14.11 5.35 10.52
CA SER A 12 12.68 5.12 10.32
C SER A 12 11.93 6.35 9.79
N ALA A 13 12.59 7.51 9.71
CA ALA A 13 11.95 8.81 9.47
C ALA A 13 11.18 8.93 8.13
N PRO A 14 11.70 8.45 6.97
CA PRO A 14 10.97 8.63 5.70
C PRO A 14 9.72 7.76 5.61
N ARG A 15 9.81 6.51 6.08
CA ARG A 15 8.70 5.54 6.04
C ARG A 15 7.60 5.89 7.03
N ASP A 16 7.96 6.28 8.24
CA ASP A 16 6.98 6.61 9.29
C ASP A 16 6.18 7.87 8.92
N GLY A 17 6.83 8.85 8.28
CA GLY A 17 6.16 10.03 7.73
C GLY A 17 5.18 9.70 6.62
N LEU A 18 5.59 8.88 5.65
CA LEU A 18 4.71 8.41 4.57
C LEU A 18 3.53 7.59 5.12
N LEU A 19 3.79 6.73 6.11
CA LEU A 19 2.74 5.95 6.75
C LEU A 19 1.70 6.82 7.44
N ALA A 20 2.12 7.86 8.17
CA ALA A 20 1.20 8.78 8.83
C ALA A 20 0.30 9.52 7.82
N ARG A 21 0.87 9.96 6.69
CA ARG A 21 0.12 10.64 5.62
C ARG A 21 -0.90 9.70 4.95
N VAL A 22 -0.48 8.49 4.60
CA VAL A 22 -1.40 7.46 4.06
C VAL A 22 -2.49 7.07 5.08
N ASP A 23 -2.15 7.02 6.36
CA ASP A 23 -3.13 6.74 7.42
C ASP A 23 -4.19 7.85 7.48
N ALA A 24 -3.77 9.12 7.47
CA ALA A 24 -4.67 10.27 7.47
C ALA A 24 -5.60 10.26 6.25
N LEU A 25 -5.05 10.05 5.05
CA LEU A 25 -5.83 10.01 3.79
C LEU A 25 -6.89 8.91 3.80
N THR A 26 -6.63 7.79 4.47
CA THR A 26 -7.54 6.63 4.46
C THR A 26 -8.40 6.50 5.72
N ALA A 27 -8.25 7.39 6.70
CA ALA A 27 -8.92 7.31 8.01
C ALA A 27 -10.45 7.45 7.94
N HIS A 28 -10.97 8.08 6.88
CA HIS A 28 -12.40 8.31 6.69
C HIS A 28 -13.17 7.06 6.24
N HIS A 29 -12.48 5.95 5.93
CA HIS A 29 -13.10 4.68 5.57
C HIS A 29 -13.34 3.80 6.81
N GLU A 30 -14.60 3.55 7.16
CA GLU A 30 -14.99 2.78 8.36
C GLU A 30 -14.59 1.30 8.30
N ASP A 31 -14.46 0.74 7.10
CA ASP A 31 -14.08 -0.65 6.83
C ASP A 31 -12.56 -0.84 6.67
N ARG A 32 -11.77 0.19 7.01
CA ARG A 32 -10.31 0.19 6.91
C ARG A 32 -9.67 -0.75 7.93
N GLU A 33 -8.74 -1.58 7.47
CA GLU A 33 -7.82 -2.34 8.32
C GLU A 33 -6.37 -2.12 7.89
N THR A 34 -5.44 -1.93 8.84
CA THR A 34 -4.00 -1.93 8.54
C THR A 34 -3.36 -3.27 8.91
N LYS A 35 -2.46 -3.78 8.08
CA LYS A 35 -1.78 -5.07 8.27
C LYS A 35 -0.30 -4.97 7.94
N ARG A 36 0.56 -5.51 8.81
CA ARG A 36 1.98 -5.67 8.51
C ARG A 36 2.17 -6.84 7.55
N MET A 37 2.54 -6.56 6.31
CA MET A 37 2.78 -7.57 5.27
C MET A 37 3.77 -7.06 4.22
N PHE A 38 4.46 -7.97 3.55
CA PHE A 38 5.46 -7.67 2.52
C PHE A 38 6.64 -6.79 3.01
N GLY A 39 6.92 -6.76 4.31
CA GLY A 39 7.92 -5.85 4.89
C GLY A 39 7.42 -4.39 5.06
N GLY A 40 6.18 -4.14 4.66
CA GLY A 40 5.47 -2.86 4.71
C GLY A 40 4.27 -2.84 5.68
N THR A 41 3.51 -1.75 5.62
CA THR A 41 2.18 -1.63 6.24
C THR A 41 1.15 -1.46 5.14
N ALA A 42 0.30 -2.47 4.96
CA ALA A 42 -0.79 -2.48 3.99
C ALA A 42 -2.06 -1.86 4.58
N VAL A 43 -2.75 -1.06 3.77
CA VAL A 43 -4.10 -0.58 4.02
C VAL A 43 -5.09 -1.44 3.23
N MET A 44 -6.05 -2.00 3.95
CA MET A 44 -7.10 -2.86 3.44
C MET A 44 -8.44 -2.13 3.55
N LEU A 45 -9.30 -2.29 2.55
CA LEU A 45 -10.70 -1.86 2.54
C LEU A 45 -11.57 -3.06 2.20
N ASP A 46 -12.56 -3.37 3.05
CA ASP A 46 -13.38 -4.59 2.98
C ASP A 46 -12.55 -5.87 2.73
N GLY A 47 -11.38 -5.97 3.38
CA GLY A 47 -10.48 -7.12 3.21
C GLY A 47 -9.72 -7.19 1.88
N VAL A 48 -9.85 -6.19 1.00
CA VAL A 48 -9.06 -6.01 -0.23
C VAL A 48 -7.95 -4.98 0.01
N MET A 49 -6.73 -5.29 -0.41
CA MET A 49 -5.60 -4.37 -0.24
C MET A 49 -5.67 -3.24 -1.27
N ALA A 50 -5.65 -1.99 -0.80
CA ALA A 50 -5.66 -0.78 -1.62
C ALA A 50 -4.24 -0.29 -1.89
N VAL A 51 -3.47 -0.08 -0.83
CA VAL A 51 -2.08 0.37 -0.89
C VAL A 51 -1.24 -0.30 0.19
N ALA A 52 0.09 -0.28 0.06
CA ALA A 52 1.00 -0.63 1.14
C ALA A 52 2.23 0.26 1.17
N VAL A 53 2.51 0.83 2.34
CA VAL A 53 3.72 1.64 2.58
C VAL A 53 4.89 0.70 2.82
N MET A 54 5.87 0.76 1.91
CA MET A 54 7.08 -0.05 1.92
C MET A 54 8.27 0.79 2.41
N ARG A 55 9.47 0.22 2.45
CA ARG A 55 10.67 0.96 2.88
C ARG A 55 11.06 2.06 1.89
N ASP A 56 10.76 1.83 0.63
CA ASP A 56 11.26 2.52 -0.56
C ASP A 56 10.16 3.23 -1.35
N GLY A 57 8.92 3.24 -0.84
CA GLY A 57 7.81 3.92 -1.48
C GLY A 57 6.44 3.32 -1.15
N LEU A 58 5.51 3.44 -2.09
CA LEU A 58 4.13 2.98 -1.96
C LEU A 58 3.83 1.92 -3.02
N LEU A 59 3.34 0.77 -2.58
CA LEU A 59 2.76 -0.24 -3.45
C LEU A 59 1.29 0.08 -3.65
N VAL A 60 0.84 0.27 -4.89
CA VAL A 60 -0.52 0.71 -5.22
C VAL A 60 -1.25 -0.37 -6.02
N ARG A 61 -2.48 -0.68 -5.61
CA ARG A 61 -3.39 -1.54 -6.39
C ARG A 61 -3.96 -0.72 -7.54
N VAL A 62 -3.72 -1.14 -8.77
CA VAL A 62 -4.24 -0.45 -9.96
C VAL A 62 -5.07 -1.38 -10.83
N ASP A 63 -5.79 -0.79 -11.78
CA ASP A 63 -6.39 -1.59 -12.83
C ASP A 63 -5.29 -2.18 -13.73
N PRO A 64 -5.29 -3.50 -14.00
CA PRO A 64 -4.30 -4.14 -14.86
C PRO A 64 -4.16 -3.52 -16.25
N SER A 65 -5.23 -2.93 -16.80
CA SER A 65 -5.19 -2.24 -18.11
C SER A 65 -4.46 -0.91 -18.05
N GLN A 66 -4.42 -0.25 -16.89
CA GLN A 66 -3.75 1.04 -16.69
C GLN A 66 -2.28 0.88 -16.32
N GLY A 67 -1.90 -0.27 -15.73
CA GLY A 67 -0.53 -0.57 -15.30
C GLY A 67 0.55 -0.22 -16.34
N PRO A 68 0.47 -0.68 -17.60
CA PRO A 68 1.47 -0.34 -18.62
C PRO A 68 1.58 1.15 -18.96
N GLY A 69 0.51 1.93 -18.75
CA GLY A 69 0.52 3.38 -18.88
C GLY A 69 1.27 4.03 -17.73
N LEU A 70 0.92 3.64 -16.50
CA LEU A 70 1.51 4.15 -15.26
C LEU A 70 3.01 3.85 -15.15
N LEU A 71 3.46 2.69 -15.66
CA LEU A 71 4.88 2.34 -15.70
C LEU A 71 5.74 3.26 -16.60
N ARG A 72 5.12 4.16 -17.37
CA ARG A 72 5.83 5.19 -18.13
C ARG A 72 6.03 6.48 -17.33
N GLU A 73 5.36 6.63 -16.20
CA GLU A 73 5.50 7.80 -15.34
C GLU A 73 6.84 7.73 -14.58
N PRO A 74 7.53 8.88 -14.39
CA PRO A 74 8.76 8.93 -13.62
C PRO A 74 8.56 8.41 -12.19
N GLY A 75 9.49 7.58 -11.73
CA GLY A 75 9.45 7.02 -10.37
C GLY A 75 8.36 5.97 -10.13
N VAL A 76 7.75 5.44 -11.18
CA VAL A 76 6.84 4.28 -11.12
C VAL A 76 7.53 3.04 -11.68
N GLU A 77 7.49 1.96 -10.93
CA GLU A 77 8.18 0.71 -11.24
C GLU A 77 7.26 -0.50 -11.11
N PRO A 78 7.54 -1.59 -11.84
CA PRO A 78 6.78 -2.82 -11.69
C PRO A 78 7.01 -3.40 -10.29
N PHE A 79 5.93 -3.90 -9.69
CA PHE A 79 6.07 -4.66 -8.45
C PHE A 79 6.64 -6.05 -8.77
N VAL A 80 7.78 -6.39 -8.16
CA VAL A 80 8.45 -7.68 -8.34
C VAL A 80 8.43 -8.45 -7.02
N MET A 81 7.97 -9.71 -7.05
CA MET A 81 7.99 -10.60 -5.89
C MET A 81 8.80 -11.85 -6.19
N GLY A 82 9.87 -12.10 -5.42
CA GLY A 82 10.69 -13.31 -5.58
C GLY A 82 11.46 -13.40 -6.90
N GLY A 83 11.77 -12.27 -7.54
CA GLY A 83 12.49 -12.23 -8.83
C GLY A 83 11.60 -12.41 -10.06
N GLN A 84 10.28 -12.48 -9.89
CA GLN A 84 9.32 -12.50 -10.99
C GLN A 84 8.43 -11.26 -10.92
N GLU A 85 7.99 -10.78 -12.09
CA GLU A 85 6.96 -9.75 -12.17
C GLU A 85 5.76 -10.20 -11.34
N GLY A 86 5.35 -9.35 -10.39
CA GLY A 86 4.23 -9.61 -9.51
C GLY A 86 2.93 -9.72 -10.30
N SER A 87 1.84 -10.07 -9.60
CA SER A 87 0.53 -10.14 -10.25
C SER A 87 0.20 -8.83 -10.97
N PRO A 88 -0.42 -8.88 -12.16
CA PRO A 88 -0.84 -7.69 -12.86
C PRO A 88 -1.82 -6.87 -11.99
N GLY A 89 -1.72 -5.53 -12.08
CA GLY A 89 -2.50 -4.61 -11.25
C GLY A 89 -1.80 -4.14 -9.98
N TRP A 90 -0.46 -4.20 -9.94
CA TRP A 90 0.36 -3.62 -8.87
C TRP A 90 1.49 -2.79 -9.48
N VAL A 91 1.70 -1.60 -8.92
CA VAL A 91 2.84 -0.73 -9.24
C VAL A 91 3.49 -0.25 -7.96
N ARG A 92 4.81 -0.07 -7.99
CA ARG A 92 5.57 0.60 -6.93
C ARG A 92 5.78 2.05 -7.34
N VAL A 93 5.41 2.98 -6.48
CA VAL A 93 5.71 4.41 -6.64
C VAL A 93 6.82 4.74 -5.66
N LEU A 94 7.92 5.29 -6.15
CA LEU A 94 9.09 5.62 -5.35
C LEU A 94 8.79 6.76 -4.38
N ALA A 95 9.45 6.74 -3.21
CA ALA A 95 9.24 7.74 -2.17
C ALA A 95 9.48 9.19 -2.65
N GLU A 96 10.35 9.40 -3.64
CA GLU A 96 10.64 10.72 -4.24
C GLU A 96 9.43 11.33 -4.96
N VAL A 97 8.55 10.51 -5.54
CA VAL A 97 7.31 10.97 -6.19
C VAL A 97 6.26 11.33 -5.14
N LEU A 98 6.38 10.79 -3.93
CA LEU A 98 5.39 10.89 -2.86
C LEU A 98 5.73 11.98 -1.85
N GLU A 99 6.74 12.81 -2.11
CA GLU A 99 7.07 13.95 -1.24
C GLU A 99 5.98 15.01 -1.28
N ASP A 100 5.33 15.18 -2.44
CA ASP A 100 4.15 16.02 -2.60
C ASP A 100 2.89 15.32 -2.05
N ASP A 101 2.03 16.09 -1.38
CA ASP A 101 0.77 15.62 -0.81
C ASP A 101 -0.28 15.35 -1.89
N ASP A 102 -0.30 16.14 -2.96
CA ASP A 102 -1.28 16.01 -4.05
C ASP A 102 -1.00 14.70 -4.83
N GLU A 103 0.25 14.44 -5.19
CA GLU A 103 0.68 13.17 -5.81
C GLU A 103 0.39 11.97 -4.91
N LEU A 104 0.64 12.08 -3.60
CA LEU A 104 0.36 11.00 -2.67
C LEU A 104 -1.14 10.70 -2.61
N GLU A 105 -1.98 11.73 -2.48
CA GLU A 105 -3.45 11.59 -2.47
C GLU A 105 -3.93 10.90 -3.75
N GLU A 106 -3.44 11.36 -4.90
CA GLU A 106 -3.72 10.79 -6.22
C GLU A 106 -3.40 9.28 -6.32
N TRP A 107 -2.27 8.85 -5.77
CA TRP A 107 -1.88 7.43 -5.75
C TRP A 107 -2.69 6.60 -4.76
N VAL A 108 -3.00 7.17 -3.59
CA VAL A 108 -3.87 6.53 -2.60
C VAL A 108 -5.26 6.32 -3.18
N ASP A 109 -5.83 7.33 -3.83
CA ASP A 109 -7.16 7.29 -4.46
C ASP A 109 -7.25 6.23 -5.56
N ARG A 110 -6.22 6.12 -6.41
CA ARG A 110 -6.14 5.03 -7.41
C ARG A 110 -6.23 3.65 -6.73
N GLY A 111 -5.48 3.47 -5.63
CA GLY A 111 -5.49 2.26 -4.81
C GLY A 111 -6.86 1.96 -4.21
N VAL A 112 -7.46 2.96 -3.57
CA VAL A 112 -8.78 2.89 -2.94
C VAL A 112 -9.86 2.56 -3.95
N ALA A 113 -9.92 3.30 -5.06
CA ALA A 113 -10.89 3.08 -6.13
C ALA A 113 -10.84 1.64 -6.63
N ARG A 114 -9.63 1.11 -6.85
CA ARG A 114 -9.48 -0.28 -7.29
C ARG A 114 -9.90 -1.29 -6.23
N ALA A 115 -9.55 -1.07 -4.97
CA ALA A 115 -9.99 -1.94 -3.87
C ALA A 115 -11.51 -1.97 -3.73
N ARG A 116 -12.19 -0.82 -3.86
CA ARG A 116 -13.65 -0.70 -3.82
C ARG A 116 -14.32 -1.48 -4.95
N VAL A 117 -13.83 -1.33 -6.18
CA VAL A 117 -14.33 -2.09 -7.33
C VAL A 117 -14.22 -3.60 -7.07
N LEU A 118 -13.08 -4.06 -6.56
CA LEU A 118 -12.87 -5.47 -6.26
C LEU A 118 -13.74 -5.96 -5.09
N GLY A 119 -13.93 -5.16 -4.04
CA GLY A 119 -14.78 -5.50 -2.90
C GLY A 119 -16.27 -5.64 -3.27
N ALA A 120 -16.73 -4.87 -4.26
CA ALA A 120 -18.11 -4.93 -4.77
C ALA A 120 -18.41 -6.16 -5.63
N LEU A 121 -17.38 -6.90 -6.10
CA LEU A 121 -17.59 -8.08 -6.93
C LEU A 121 -18.09 -9.29 -6.10
N PRO A 122 -19.10 -10.04 -6.58
CA PRO A 122 -19.78 -11.09 -5.81
C PRO A 122 -18.87 -12.23 -5.34
N ASP A 123 -17.83 -12.57 -6.12
CA ASP A 123 -16.87 -13.64 -5.77
C ASP A 123 -15.75 -13.17 -4.83
N ALA A 124 -15.43 -11.87 -4.83
CA ALA A 124 -14.45 -11.27 -3.94
C ALA A 124 -15.08 -10.98 -2.56
N GLY A 125 -16.30 -10.43 -2.55
CA GLY A 125 -17.08 -10.17 -1.33
C GLY A 125 -17.38 -11.45 -0.53
N THR A 126 -17.59 -12.58 -1.19
CA THR A 126 -17.82 -13.88 -0.52
C THR A 126 -16.57 -14.38 0.22
N ARG A 127 -15.36 -14.15 -0.31
CA ARG A 127 -14.09 -14.53 0.36
C ARG A 127 -13.70 -13.54 1.46
N ALA A 128 -13.92 -12.25 1.25
CA ALA A 128 -13.64 -11.21 2.24
C ALA A 128 -14.54 -11.34 3.48
N ARG A 129 -15.85 -11.48 3.28
CA ARG A 129 -16.85 -11.57 4.37
C ARG A 129 -16.70 -12.84 5.22
N ARG A 130 -16.34 -13.98 4.60
CA ARG A 130 -16.04 -15.23 5.32
C ARG A 130 -14.80 -15.12 6.23
N ARG A 131 -13.79 -14.32 5.85
CA ARG A 131 -12.59 -14.11 6.68
C ARG A 131 -12.85 -13.18 7.88
N ARG A 132 -13.87 -12.30 7.81
CA ARG A 132 -14.30 -11.46 8.94
C ARG A 132 -15.08 -12.27 9.98
N ALA A 133 -15.94 -13.18 9.53
CA ALA A 133 -16.73 -14.06 10.41
C ALA A 133 -15.90 -15.13 11.15
N ALA A 134 -14.67 -15.42 10.70
CA ALA A 134 -13.79 -16.41 11.32
C ALA A 134 -12.80 -15.83 12.35
N ARG A 135 -12.90 -14.54 12.68
CA ARG A 135 -12.02 -13.83 13.62
C ARG A 135 -12.75 -13.26 14.86
N SER A 136 -14.01 -13.63 15.04
CA SER A 136 -14.85 -13.32 16.21
C SER A 136 -14.94 -14.50 17.15
#